data_AF-A0A7W1DCU4-F1
#
_entry.id   AF-A0A7W1DCU4-F1
#
_cell.length_a   1.000
_cell.length_b   1.000
_cell.length_c   1.000
_cell.angle_alpha   90.00
_cell.angle_beta   90.00
_cell.angle_gamma   90.00
#
_symmetry.space_group_name_H-M   'P 1'
#
loop_
_entity.id
_entity.type
_entity.pdbx_description
1 polymer ?
#
loop_
_entity_poly.entity_id
_entity_poly.type
_entity_poly.pdbx_seq_one_letter_code
_entity_poly.pdbx_strand_id
1 'polypeptide(L)'
;MVVLDKTLINPAQNNFIDLFNLMLHRAVAEKLREDAKPVLQIARNNLNRWLKKNENSALLEWRQILETRTPEEIIKIISQDTDEGQRLRSSSPFAGVLSEAEREKIWSECAEIRPV
;
A
#
# COMPACT_ATOMS: atom_id res chain seq x y z
N MET A 1 6.14 -9.25 11.64
CA MET A 1 4.92 -8.98 12.44
C MET A 1 4.82 -7.49 12.66
N VAL A 2 3.94 -6.79 11.94
CA VAL A 2 3.74 -5.34 12.13
C VAL A 2 3.02 -5.17 13.47
N VAL A 3 3.74 -4.78 14.51
CA VAL A 3 3.09 -4.28 15.72
C VAL A 3 2.52 -2.91 15.38
N LEU A 4 1.21 -2.75 15.53
CA LEU A 4 0.53 -1.49 15.32
C LEU A 4 0.96 -0.47 16.36
N ASP A 5 1.91 0.38 15.98
CA ASP A 5 2.23 1.55 16.79
C ASP A 5 1.18 2.64 16.56
N LYS A 6 0.26 2.74 17.52
CA LYS A 6 -0.82 3.74 17.53
C LYS A 6 -0.30 5.18 17.55
N THR A 7 0.96 5.41 17.93
CA THR A 7 1.58 6.75 17.95
C THR A 7 1.95 7.26 16.55
N LEU A 8 1.99 6.38 15.55
CA LEU A 8 2.35 6.71 14.16
C LEU A 8 1.13 6.85 13.23
N ILE A 9 -0.07 6.98 13.79
CA ILE A 9 -1.32 7.18 13.05
C ILE A 9 -1.80 8.60 13.34
N ASN A 10 -2.04 9.41 12.31
CA ASN A 10 -2.65 10.72 12.49
C ASN A 10 -4.14 10.56 12.85
N PRO A 11 -4.57 10.84 14.09
CA PRO A 11 -5.94 10.55 14.52
C PRO A 11 -6.97 11.50 13.88
N ALA A 12 -6.56 12.69 13.45
CA ALA A 12 -7.44 13.73 12.95
C ALA A 12 -7.86 13.57 11.48
N GLN A 13 -7.15 12.76 10.68
CA GLN A 13 -7.26 12.80 9.21
C GLN A 13 -7.82 11.54 8.54
N ASN A 14 -7.71 10.35 9.13
CA ASN A 14 -7.92 9.10 8.37
C ASN A 14 -9.19 8.35 8.75
N ASN A 15 -10.25 8.36 7.93
CA ASN A 15 -11.43 7.50 8.16
C ASN A 15 -11.05 5.99 8.23
N PHE A 16 -12.01 5.12 8.57
CA PHE A 16 -11.72 3.67 8.68
C PHE A 16 -11.02 3.10 7.44
N ILE A 17 -11.50 3.47 6.25
CA ILE A 17 -10.97 3.00 4.97
C ILE A 17 -9.55 3.52 4.74
N ASP A 18 -9.26 4.77 5.10
CA ASP A 18 -7.93 5.35 4.98
C ASP A 18 -6.93 4.66 5.91
N LEU A 19 -7.33 4.41 7.16
CA LEU A 19 -6.53 3.65 8.12
C LEU A 19 -6.26 2.23 7.62
N PHE A 20 -7.30 1.53 7.15
CA PHE A 20 -7.17 0.19 6.61
C PHE A 20 -6.22 0.16 5.39
N ASN A 21 -6.39 1.10 4.46
CA ASN A 21 -5.51 1.23 3.30
C ASN A 21 -4.06 1.51 3.70
N LEU A 22 -3.81 2.41 4.66
CA LEU A 22 -2.47 2.66 5.19
C LEU A 22 -1.86 1.37 5.77
N MET A 23 -2.64 0.61 6.54
CA MET A 23 -2.14 -0.61 7.17
C MET A 23 -1.86 -1.74 6.19
N LEU A 24 -2.70 -1.92 5.17
CA LEU A 24 -2.42 -2.84 4.06
C LEU A 24 -1.07 -2.52 3.42
N HIS A 25 -0.80 -1.23 3.16
CA HIS A 25 0.44 -0.83 2.50
C HIS A 25 1.66 -0.90 3.40
N ARG A 26 1.51 -0.69 4.71
CA ARG A 26 2.58 -0.98 5.69
C ARG A 26 2.91 -2.47 5.72
N ALA A 27 1.94 -3.36 5.61
CA ALA A 27 2.19 -4.80 5.50
C ALA A 27 2.85 -5.19 4.16
N VAL A 28 2.46 -4.56 3.06
CA VAL A 28 3.17 -4.71 1.76
C VAL A 28 4.62 -4.23 1.87
N ALA A 29 4.86 -3.12 2.57
CA ALA A 29 6.22 -2.62 2.81
C ALA A 29 7.09 -3.62 3.57
N GLU A 30 6.55 -4.36 4.54
CA GLU A 30 7.31 -5.44 5.18
C GLU A 30 7.68 -6.54 4.19
N LYS A 31 6.75 -7.00 3.34
CA LYS A 31 7.08 -8.00 2.31
C LYS A 31 8.13 -7.49 1.31
N LEU A 32 8.10 -6.19 0.97
CA LEU A 32 9.16 -5.57 0.16
C LEU A 32 10.53 -5.59 0.86
N ARG A 33 10.57 -5.38 2.18
CA ARG A 33 11.81 -5.48 2.97
C ARG A 33 12.34 -6.91 3.04
N GLU A 34 11.44 -7.88 3.12
CA GLU A 34 11.79 -9.31 3.19
C GLU A 34 12.29 -9.83 1.83
N ASP A 35 11.52 -9.65 0.76
CA ASP A 35 11.93 -9.98 -0.60
C ASP A 35 11.20 -9.08 -1.62
N ALA A 36 11.91 -8.06 -2.11
CA ALA A 36 11.34 -7.10 -3.04
C ALA A 36 10.97 -7.72 -4.40
N LYS A 37 11.70 -8.75 -4.85
CA LYS A 37 11.58 -9.25 -6.23
C LYS A 37 10.18 -9.80 -6.57
N PRO A 38 9.59 -10.74 -5.81
CA PRO A 38 8.25 -11.26 -6.10
C PRO A 38 7.17 -10.19 -5.94
N VAL A 39 7.30 -9.30 -4.95
CA VAL A 39 6.33 -8.23 -4.71
C VAL A 39 6.30 -7.23 -5.86
N LEU A 40 7.46 -6.78 -6.33
CA LEU A 40 7.56 -5.88 -7.48
C LEU A 40 7.12 -6.56 -8.78
N GLN A 41 7.30 -7.88 -8.93
CA GLN A 41 6.78 -8.61 -10.09
C GLN A 41 5.24 -8.59 -10.12
N ILE A 42 4.57 -8.79 -8.99
CA ILE A 42 3.11 -8.69 -8.88
C ILE A 42 2.66 -7.27 -9.27
N ALA A 43 3.33 -6.25 -8.75
CA ALA A 43 3.00 -4.86 -9.05
C ALA A 43 3.12 -4.52 -10.54
N ARG A 44 4.23 -4.92 -11.18
CA ARG A 44 4.43 -4.74 -12.63
C ARG A 44 3.39 -5.49 -13.45
N ASN A 45 3.05 -6.71 -13.06
CA ASN A 45 1.99 -7.49 -13.72
C ASN A 45 0.63 -6.81 -13.62
N ASN A 46 0.30 -6.24 -12.46
CA ASN A 46 -0.93 -5.47 -12.25
C ASN A 46 -0.97 -4.24 -13.15
N LEU A 47 0.08 -3.41 -13.14
CA LEU A 47 0.15 -2.22 -14.01
C LEU A 47 0.01 -2.58 -15.48
N ASN A 48 0.73 -3.61 -15.95
CA ASN A 48 0.64 -4.05 -17.35
C ASN A 48 -0.77 -4.51 -17.73
N ARG A 49 -1.53 -5.11 -16.80
CA ARG A 49 -2.92 -5.49 -17.05
C ARG A 49 -3.86 -4.28 -17.03
N TRP A 50 -3.67 -3.35 -16.10
CA TRP A 50 -4.56 -2.20 -15.91
C TRP A 50 -4.39 -1.16 -17.01
N LEU A 51 -3.14 -0.85 -17.38
CA LEU A 51 -2.82 0.10 -18.45
C LEU A 51 -3.34 -0.34 -19.82
N LYS A 52 -3.44 -1.66 -20.07
CA LYS A 52 -4.09 -2.18 -21.28
C LYS A 52 -5.59 -1.94 -21.35
N LYS A 53 -6.25 -1.78 -20.19
CA LYS A 53 -7.71 -1.57 -20.10
C LYS A 53 -8.07 -0.10 -20.11
N ASN A 54 -7.33 0.70 -19.33
CA ASN A 54 -7.54 2.13 -19.23
C ASN A 54 -6.24 2.78 -18.76
N GLU A 55 -5.64 3.59 -19.62
CA GLU A 55 -4.50 4.40 -19.25
C GLU A 55 -4.97 5.66 -18.51
N ASN A 56 -4.34 5.97 -17.38
CA ASN A 56 -4.56 7.23 -16.68
C ASN A 56 -3.26 7.70 -16.03
N SER A 57 -3.23 8.98 -15.66
CA SER A 57 -2.05 9.65 -15.09
C SER A 57 -1.52 8.95 -13.83
N ALA A 58 -2.40 8.44 -12.97
CA ALA A 58 -1.99 7.77 -11.73
C ALA A 58 -1.30 6.42 -12.01
N LEU A 59 -1.77 5.66 -12.99
CA LEU A 59 -1.12 4.40 -13.39
C LEU A 59 0.22 4.64 -14.10
N LEU A 60 0.34 5.71 -14.88
CA LEU A 60 1.59 6.13 -15.49
C LEU A 60 2.60 6.62 -14.45
N GLU A 61 2.15 7.35 -13.44
CA GLU A 61 2.96 7.76 -12.29
C GLU A 61 3.50 6.53 -11.54
N TRP A 62 2.65 5.53 -11.28
CA TRP A 62 3.10 4.28 -10.68
C TRP A 62 4.08 3.50 -11.54
N ARG A 63 3.90 3.49 -12.87
CA ARG A 63 4.87 2.91 -13.81
C ARG A 63 6.23 3.58 -13.64
N GLN A 64 6.26 4.91 -13.68
CA GLN A 64 7.48 5.70 -13.52
C GLN A 64 8.15 5.42 -12.16
N ILE A 65 7.38 5.33 -11.08
CA ILE A 65 7.89 5.00 -9.75
C ILE A 65 8.57 3.61 -9.76
N LEU A 66 7.91 2.57 -10.30
CA LEU A 66 8.46 1.21 -10.33
C LEU A 66 9.67 1.03 -11.26
N GLU A 67 9.86 1.95 -12.21
CA GLU A 67 10.98 1.96 -13.17
C GLU A 67 12.19 2.75 -12.65
N THR A 68 11.98 3.76 -11.80
CA THR A 68 13.06 4.69 -11.38
C THR A 68 13.42 4.65 -9.91
N ARG A 69 12.55 4.12 -9.04
CA ARG A 69 12.77 4.12 -7.58
C ARG A 69 13.33 2.81 -7.08
N THR A 70 14.14 2.89 -6.02
CA THR A 70 14.61 1.70 -5.30
C THR A 70 13.48 1.10 -4.46
N PRO A 71 13.58 -0.18 -4.06
CA PRO A 71 12.63 -0.79 -3.13
C PRO A 71 12.44 0.03 -1.84
N GLU A 72 13.51 0.61 -1.30
CA GLU A 72 13.49 1.42 -0.08
C GLU A 72 12.71 2.73 -0.27
N GLU A 73 12.86 3.38 -1.42
CA GLU A 73 12.07 4.56 -1.77
C GLU A 73 10.59 4.22 -1.94
N ILE A 74 10.27 3.09 -2.56
CA ILE A 74 8.89 2.61 -2.72
C ILE A 74 8.26 2.30 -1.36
N ILE A 75 9.00 1.62 -0.48
CA ILE A 75 8.60 1.35 0.91
C ILE A 75 8.25 2.65 1.62
N LYS A 76 9.09 3.69 1.49
CA LYS A 76 8.84 5.00 2.09
C LYS A 76 7.55 5.62 1.54
N ILE A 77 7.34 5.60 0.23
CA ILE A 77 6.15 6.15 -0.42
C ILE A 77 4.87 5.47 0.12
N ILE A 78 4.81 4.14 0.13
CA ILE A 78 3.56 3.44 0.47
C ILE A 78 3.25 3.43 1.96
N SER A 79 4.26 3.60 2.83
CA SER A 79 4.11 3.56 4.29
C SER A 79 3.84 4.91 4.95
N GLN A 80 3.96 6.02 4.20
CA GLN A 80 3.79 7.38 4.70
C GLN A 80 2.33 7.72 5.03
N ASP A 81 2.09 8.19 6.25
CA ASP A 81 0.80 8.74 6.67
C ASP A 81 0.72 10.24 6.33
N THR A 82 0.60 10.55 5.04
CA THR A 82 0.47 11.91 4.50
C THR A 82 -0.58 11.93 3.39
N ASP A 83 -1.11 13.11 3.08
CA ASP A 83 -2.07 13.31 1.97
C ASP A 83 -1.53 12.75 0.64
N GLU A 84 -0.24 12.99 0.38
CA GLU A 84 0.43 12.48 -0.81
C GLU A 84 0.58 10.95 -0.80
N GLY A 85 0.92 10.37 0.35
CA GLY A 85 0.95 8.92 0.52
C GLY A 85 -0.43 8.29 0.32
N GLN A 86 -1.48 8.92 0.84
CA GLN A 86 -2.87 8.48 0.65
C GLN A 86 -3.27 8.53 -0.83
N ARG A 87 -2.98 9.65 -1.52
CA ARG A 87 -3.22 9.82 -2.96
C ARG A 87 -2.55 8.70 -3.76
N LEU A 88 -1.28 8.43 -3.50
CA LEU A 88 -0.54 7.37 -4.21
C LEU A 88 -1.09 5.98 -3.90
N ARG A 89 -1.45 5.70 -2.64
CA ARG A 89 -2.08 4.42 -2.26
C ARG A 89 -3.40 4.15 -2.96
N SER A 90 -4.19 5.18 -3.28
CA SER A 90 -5.51 5.03 -3.91
C SER A 90 -5.48 4.31 -5.27
N SER A 91 -4.33 4.32 -5.95
CA SER A 91 -4.13 3.71 -7.28
C SER A 91 -3.00 2.67 -7.27
N SER A 92 -2.59 2.20 -6.09
CA SER A 92 -1.41 1.37 -5.92
C SER A 92 -1.50 0.01 -6.63
N PRO A 93 -0.44 -0.44 -7.31
CA PRO A 93 -0.42 -1.72 -8.01
C PRO A 93 -0.14 -2.94 -7.12
N PHE A 94 -0.15 -2.83 -5.80
CA PHE A 94 0.18 -3.96 -4.90
C PHE A 94 -1.00 -4.89 -4.57
N ALA A 95 -2.11 -4.79 -5.30
CA ALA A 95 -3.24 -5.72 -5.15
C ALA A 95 -2.81 -7.19 -5.32
N GLY A 96 -3.21 -8.05 -4.39
CA GLY A 96 -2.87 -9.49 -4.40
C GLY A 96 -1.51 -9.86 -3.79
N VAL A 97 -0.76 -8.90 -3.23
CA VAL A 97 0.48 -9.17 -2.49
C VAL A 97 0.18 -9.76 -1.10
N LEU A 98 -0.90 -9.32 -0.46
CA LEU A 98 -1.37 -9.86 0.81
C LEU A 98 -2.41 -10.95 0.56
N SER A 99 -2.31 -12.03 1.32
CA SER A 99 -3.33 -13.08 1.40
C SER A 99 -4.62 -12.56 2.05
N GLU A 100 -5.72 -13.30 1.86
CA GLU A 100 -7.00 -12.98 2.48
C GLU A 100 -6.90 -12.94 4.02
N ALA A 101 -6.28 -13.94 4.63
CA ALA A 101 -6.06 -13.99 6.08
C ALA A 101 -5.24 -12.80 6.62
N GLU A 102 -4.22 -12.34 5.87
CA GLU A 102 -3.47 -11.14 6.25
C GLU A 102 -4.35 -9.87 6.18
N ARG A 103 -5.21 -9.77 5.17
CA ARG A 103 -6.13 -8.63 5.01
C ARG A 103 -7.21 -8.61 6.10
N GLU A 104 -7.78 -9.77 6.42
CA GLU A 104 -8.77 -9.93 7.49
C GLU A 104 -8.17 -9.56 8.85
N LYS A 105 -6.97 -10.04 9.14
CA LYS A 105 -6.25 -9.67 10.36
C LYS A 105 -6.09 -8.16 10.48
N ILE A 106 -5.60 -7.51 9.43
CA ILE A 106 -5.41 -6.05 9.41
C ILE A 106 -6.75 -5.32 9.58
N TRP A 107 -7.83 -5.82 8.97
CA TRP A 107 -9.16 -5.24 9.12
C TRP A 107 -9.62 -5.28 10.59
N SER A 108 -9.53 -6.44 11.24
CA SER A 108 -9.89 -6.60 12.64
C SER A 108 -9.09 -5.66 13.54
N GLU A 109 -7.78 -5.57 13.33
CA GLU A 109 -6.93 -4.67 14.11
C GLU A 109 -7.28 -3.19 13.87
N CYS A 110 -7.62 -2.80 12.63
CA CYS A 110 -8.10 -1.44 12.34
C CYS A 110 -9.44 -1.16 13.02
N ALA A 111 -10.36 -2.13 13.08
CA ALA A 111 -11.67 -1.99 13.71
C ALA A 111 -11.59 -1.78 15.23
N GLU A 112 -10.56 -2.32 15.89
CA GLU A 112 -10.26 -2.03 17.29
C GLU A 112 -9.78 -0.59 17.52
N ILE A 113 -9.17 0.05 16.52
CA ILE A 113 -8.67 1.42 16.59
C ILE A 113 -9.77 2.42 16.23
N ARG A 114 -10.51 2.13 15.16
CA ARG A 114 -11.58 2.96 14.63
C ARG A 114 -12.71 2.02 14.21
N PRO A 115 -13.84 1.99 14.92
CA PRO A 115 -14.98 1.19 14.50
C PRO A 115 -15.49 1.65 13.13
N VAL A 116 -16.04 0.69 12.37
CA VAL A 116 -16.67 0.91 11.06
C VAL A 116 -17.94 1.75 11.20
#